data_AF-A0A6N2BD42-F1
#
_entry.id   AF-A0A6N2BD42-F1
#
_cell.length_a   1.000
_cell.length_b   1.000
_cell.length_c   1.000
_cell.angle_alpha   90.00
_cell.angle_beta   90.00
_cell.angle_gamma   90.00
#
_symmetry.space_group_name_H-M   'P 1'
#
loop_
_entity.id
_entity.type
_entity.pdbx_description
1 polymer ?
#
loop_
_entity_poly.entity_id
_entity_poly.type
_entity_poly.pdbx_seq_one_letter_code
_entity_poly.pdbx_strand_id
1 'polypeptide(L)'
;MASPKKPPTESDRPPTAIMHQPASPRFPPGTPTSGANRKIAIAVDLSDESAYAVKWAVENYLRPGDAVILLHVRPTSVLYGADWGAIDVSIDTTDEKSKQKLEEDFDNFTSTKSNDLAQPLVDANIPYKIRIVKDHDMKERLCLEIERLGLSAVIMGSRGFGASRRSTEGRLGSVSDYCVRHCVCPVIVVRYPDDKDGVPDDDDSLGNDGSAKKAAKANEVLHLVPEEDSLYHDASDKATGIS
;
A
#
# COMPACT_ATOMS: atom_id res chain seq x y z
N MET A 1 19.61 -63.59 -39.12
CA MET A 1 19.57 -63.68 -37.65
C MET A 1 20.63 -62.72 -37.11
N ALA A 2 20.26 -61.46 -36.85
CA ALA A 2 21.19 -60.42 -36.38
C ALA A 2 21.08 -60.28 -34.86
N SER A 3 22.21 -60.36 -34.17
CA SER A 3 22.32 -60.29 -32.70
C SER A 3 21.81 -58.96 -32.12
N PRO A 4 21.22 -58.95 -30.92
CA PRO A 4 20.76 -57.73 -30.27
C PRO A 4 21.93 -56.88 -29.73
N LYS A 5 21.91 -55.58 -30.02
CA LYS A 5 22.88 -54.60 -29.48
C LYS A 5 22.63 -54.39 -27.97
N LYS A 6 23.70 -54.44 -27.18
CA LYS A 6 23.70 -54.10 -25.74
C LYS A 6 23.27 -52.63 -25.54
N PRO A 7 22.56 -52.30 -24.44
CA PRO A 7 22.30 -50.92 -24.08
C PRO A 7 23.61 -50.22 -23.68
N PRO A 8 23.74 -48.91 -23.92
CA PRO A 8 24.94 -48.15 -23.58
C PRO A 8 25.14 -48.11 -22.06
N THR A 9 26.41 -48.23 -21.67
CA THR A 9 26.89 -48.13 -20.29
C THR A 9 26.75 -46.71 -19.76
N GLU A 10 26.47 -46.59 -18.46
CA GLU A 10 26.14 -45.38 -17.66
C GLU A 10 27.22 -44.27 -17.62
N SER A 11 28.24 -44.34 -18.48
CA SER A 11 29.46 -43.52 -18.44
C SER A 11 29.42 -42.25 -19.32
N ASP A 12 28.35 -42.00 -20.08
CA ASP A 12 28.28 -40.89 -21.07
C ASP A 12 27.31 -39.76 -20.69
N ARG A 13 26.87 -39.66 -19.43
CA ARG A 13 26.15 -38.46 -18.99
C ARG A 13 27.16 -37.39 -18.58
N PRO A 14 27.09 -36.15 -19.13
CA PRO A 14 27.89 -35.06 -18.59
C PRO A 14 27.53 -34.89 -17.11
N PRO A 15 28.50 -34.61 -16.22
CA PRO A 15 28.20 -34.46 -14.81
C PRO A 15 27.19 -33.34 -14.66
N THR A 16 26.01 -33.66 -14.11
CA THR A 16 25.03 -32.64 -13.69
C THR A 16 25.75 -31.78 -12.66
N ALA A 17 26.06 -30.55 -13.02
CA ALA A 17 26.67 -29.61 -12.10
C ALA A 17 25.69 -29.42 -10.93
N ILE A 18 25.99 -30.04 -9.79
CA ILE A 18 25.33 -29.69 -8.54
C ILE A 18 25.86 -28.30 -8.21
N MET A 19 25.12 -27.27 -8.62
CA MET A 19 25.36 -25.90 -8.20
C MET A 19 25.03 -25.79 -6.72
N HIS A 20 25.98 -26.17 -5.87
CA HIS A 20 25.99 -25.72 -4.50
C HIS A 20 26.28 -24.21 -4.54
N GLN A 21 25.23 -23.39 -4.53
CA GLN A 21 25.38 -21.98 -4.22
C GLN A 21 25.94 -21.90 -2.80
N PRO A 22 27.15 -21.34 -2.58
CA PRO A 22 27.58 -21.05 -1.23
C PRO A 22 26.63 -20.00 -0.67
N ALA A 23 25.98 -20.32 0.46
CA ALA A 23 25.15 -19.37 1.17
C ALA A 23 25.99 -18.12 1.44
N SER A 24 25.71 -17.04 0.70
CA SER A 24 26.39 -15.77 0.89
C SER A 24 26.09 -15.26 2.30
N PRO A 25 27.09 -14.85 3.09
CA PRO A 25 26.89 -14.41 4.48
C PRO A 25 26.20 -13.03 4.61
N ARG A 26 25.56 -12.53 3.54
CA ARG A 26 24.90 -11.22 3.48
C ARG A 26 23.39 -11.25 3.68
N PHE A 27 22.77 -12.42 3.75
CA PHE A 27 21.34 -12.53 4.03
C PHE A 27 21.13 -13.02 5.46
N PRO A 28 20.52 -12.21 6.35
CA PRO A 28 20.06 -12.74 7.63
C PRO A 28 19.05 -13.88 7.39
N PRO A 29 18.88 -14.80 8.35
CA PRO A 29 17.98 -15.94 8.22
C PRO A 29 16.61 -15.48 7.72
N GLY A 30 16.08 -16.22 6.74
CA GLY A 30 14.97 -15.83 5.88
C GLY A 30 13.86 -15.14 6.64
N THR A 31 13.64 -13.86 6.32
CA THR A 31 12.40 -13.18 6.73
C THR A 31 11.21 -13.93 6.13
N PRO A 32 10.00 -13.88 6.73
CA PRO A 32 8.83 -14.58 6.19
C PRO A 32 8.50 -14.18 4.73
N THR A 33 9.09 -13.09 4.24
CA THR A 33 8.93 -12.56 2.89
C THR A 33 10.04 -12.98 1.91
N SER A 34 11.08 -13.70 2.35
CA SER A 34 12.27 -14.03 1.54
C SER A 34 12.01 -15.05 0.41
N GLY A 35 10.94 -15.83 0.49
CA GLY A 35 10.53 -16.79 -0.55
C GLY A 35 9.40 -16.29 -1.46
N ALA A 36 8.98 -15.03 -1.31
CA ALA A 36 7.83 -14.49 -2.05
C ALA A 36 8.22 -14.08 -3.48
N ASN A 37 7.30 -14.31 -4.41
CA ASN A 37 7.46 -13.90 -5.81
C ASN A 37 7.37 -12.37 -5.96
N ARG A 38 6.50 -11.74 -5.17
CA ARG A 38 6.32 -10.29 -5.12
C ARG A 38 6.28 -9.81 -3.68
N LYS A 39 6.89 -8.66 -3.42
CA LYS A 39 6.83 -7.97 -2.12
C LYS A 39 5.94 -6.74 -2.27
N ILE A 40 4.80 -6.73 -1.61
CA ILE A 40 3.80 -5.66 -1.71
C ILE A 40 3.88 -4.79 -0.45
N ALA A 41 4.03 -3.49 -0.60
CA ALA A 41 3.91 -2.55 0.51
C ALA A 41 2.44 -2.20 0.75
N ILE A 42 2.04 -2.08 2.00
CA ILE A 42 0.84 -1.33 2.38
C ILE A 42 1.28 -0.22 3.32
N ALA A 43 1.13 1.03 2.88
CA ALA A 43 1.45 2.19 3.69
C ALA A 43 0.33 2.43 4.69
N VAL A 44 0.66 2.49 5.97
CA VAL A 44 -0.30 2.64 7.07
C VAL A 44 0.08 3.82 7.95
N ASP A 45 -0.93 4.54 8.44
CA ASP A 45 -0.79 5.71 9.31
C ASP A 45 -1.70 5.64 10.54
N LEU A 46 -2.16 4.44 10.87
CA LEU A 46 -3.03 4.13 12.01
C LEU A 46 -4.43 4.75 11.93
N SER A 47 -4.84 5.24 10.75
CA SER A 47 -6.21 5.71 10.49
C SER A 47 -7.14 4.59 10.01
N ASP A 48 -8.45 4.83 10.08
CA ASP A 48 -9.48 3.93 9.55
C ASP A 48 -9.34 3.71 8.04
N GLU A 49 -8.93 4.75 7.30
CA GLU A 49 -8.66 4.68 5.86
C GLU A 49 -7.51 3.72 5.54
N SER A 50 -6.44 3.75 6.34
CA SER A 50 -5.33 2.80 6.17
C SER A 50 -5.72 1.39 6.57
N ALA A 51 -6.53 1.21 7.61
CA ALA A 51 -7.07 -0.09 8.01
C ALA A 51 -7.94 -0.71 6.92
N TYR A 52 -8.80 0.10 6.30
CA TYR A 52 -9.60 -0.31 5.16
C TYR A 52 -8.73 -0.68 3.96
N ALA A 53 -7.65 0.06 3.68
CA ALA A 53 -6.72 -0.28 2.61
C ALA A 53 -6.07 -1.65 2.79
N VAL A 54 -5.74 -2.05 4.03
CA VAL A 54 -5.23 -3.40 4.33
C VAL A 54 -6.29 -4.45 4.01
N LYS A 55 -7.52 -4.27 4.49
CA LYS A 55 -8.63 -5.20 4.22
C LYS A 55 -8.91 -5.32 2.72
N TRP A 56 -9.01 -4.18 2.03
CA TRP A 56 -9.23 -4.13 0.59
C TRP A 56 -8.11 -4.85 -0.18
N ALA A 57 -6.85 -4.71 0.24
CA ALA A 57 -5.73 -5.37 -0.41
C ALA A 57 -5.84 -6.89 -0.33
N VAL A 58 -6.22 -7.43 0.83
CA VAL A 58 -6.45 -8.87 1.05
C VAL A 58 -7.54 -9.40 0.13
N GLU A 59 -8.64 -8.65 0.00
CA GLU A 59 -9.82 -9.08 -0.75
C GLU A 59 -9.64 -8.96 -2.28
N ASN A 60 -8.86 -7.99 -2.76
CA ASN A 60 -8.89 -7.58 -4.17
C ASN A 60 -7.56 -7.67 -4.92
N TYR A 61 -6.42 -7.57 -4.23
CA TYR A 61 -5.12 -7.39 -4.89
C TYR A 61 -4.13 -8.52 -4.61
N LEU A 62 -4.03 -8.94 -3.35
CA LEU A 62 -3.06 -9.92 -2.90
C LEU A 62 -3.37 -11.31 -3.44
N ARG A 63 -2.31 -12.05 -3.78
CA ARG A 63 -2.40 -13.39 -4.38
C ARG A 63 -1.48 -14.37 -3.65
N PRO A 64 -1.73 -15.69 -3.77
CA PRO A 64 -0.80 -16.69 -3.25
C PRO A 64 0.62 -16.48 -3.77
N GLY A 65 1.60 -16.49 -2.86
CA GLY A 65 3.01 -16.23 -3.17
C GLY A 65 3.44 -14.77 -3.06
N ASP A 66 2.52 -13.84 -2.78
CA ASP A 66 2.86 -12.49 -2.35
C ASP A 66 3.27 -12.48 -0.88
N ALA A 67 4.14 -11.55 -0.51
CA ALA A 67 4.40 -11.20 0.86
C ALA A 67 4.23 -9.69 1.09
N VAL A 68 3.68 -9.34 2.25
CA VAL A 68 3.29 -7.97 2.57
C VAL A 68 4.30 -7.31 3.50
N ILE A 69 4.57 -6.04 3.27
CA ILE A 69 5.27 -5.17 4.22
C ILE A 69 4.31 -4.07 4.63
N LEU A 70 3.84 -4.12 5.88
CA LEU A 70 3.12 -3.00 6.49
C LEU A 70 4.13 -1.92 6.83
N LEU A 71 4.11 -0.81 6.10
CA LEU A 71 5.09 0.25 6.19
C LEU A 71 4.47 1.47 6.85
N HIS A 72 4.93 1.79 8.05
CA HIS A 72 4.51 2.97 8.79
C HIS A 72 5.69 3.93 8.93
N VAL A 73 5.49 5.19 8.56
CA VAL A 73 6.46 6.25 8.84
C VAL A 73 5.95 7.07 10.01
N ARG A 74 6.68 7.01 11.13
CA ARG A 74 6.42 7.80 12.32
C ARG A 74 7.13 9.15 12.19
N PRO A 75 6.41 10.28 12.24
CA PRO A 75 7.03 11.59 12.36
C PRO A 75 8.01 11.63 13.55
N THR A 76 9.16 12.26 13.37
CA THR A 76 10.09 12.56 14.47
C THR A 76 10.62 13.98 14.34
N SER A 77 10.74 14.67 15.47
CA SER A 77 11.40 15.98 15.58
C SER A 77 12.93 15.86 15.71
N VAL A 78 13.44 14.63 15.82
CA VAL A 78 14.88 14.37 15.98
C VAL A 78 15.53 14.30 14.61
N LEU A 79 16.32 15.33 14.27
CA LEU A 79 17.18 15.34 13.10
C LEU A 79 18.43 14.49 13.38
N TYR A 80 18.62 13.39 12.65
CA TYR A 80 19.86 12.62 12.69
C TYR A 80 20.84 13.15 11.62
N GLY A 81 21.74 14.06 12.02
CA GLY A 81 22.85 14.59 11.20
C GLY A 81 24.23 14.14 11.70
N ALA A 82 25.22 14.06 10.80
CA ALA A 82 26.53 13.41 11.04
C ALA A 82 27.47 14.13 12.02
N ASP A 83 27.12 15.33 12.50
CA ASP A 83 28.01 16.16 13.33
C ASP A 83 27.28 17.17 14.24
N TRP A 84 25.95 17.15 14.30
CA TRP A 84 25.16 18.05 15.15
C TRP A 84 24.21 17.24 16.01
N GLY A 85 24.58 17.04 17.29
CA GLY A 85 23.76 16.34 18.27
C GLY A 85 22.27 16.69 18.17
N ALA A 86 21.41 15.72 18.48
CA ALA A 86 19.96 15.81 18.35
C ALA A 86 19.42 17.16 18.87
N ILE A 87 19.16 18.08 17.94
CA ILE A 87 18.49 19.34 18.24
C ILE A 87 16.99 19.06 18.24
N ASP A 88 16.41 19.00 19.43
CA ASP A 88 14.96 18.95 19.60
C ASP A 88 14.38 20.32 19.22
N VAL A 89 13.53 20.36 18.20
CA VAL A 89 12.91 21.60 17.71
C VAL A 89 11.64 21.94 18.51
N SER A 90 11.32 21.21 19.58
CA SER A 90 10.11 21.41 20.37
C SER A 90 10.33 21.49 21.88
N ILE A 91 10.20 22.71 22.40
CA ILE A 91 9.66 23.10 23.72
C ILE A 91 10.46 22.65 24.96
N ASP A 92 10.75 23.66 25.77
CA ASP A 92 11.27 23.70 27.14
C ASP A 92 10.53 22.75 28.12
N THR A 93 10.71 21.43 27.99
CA THR A 93 10.31 20.45 29.00
C THR A 93 11.55 19.86 29.67
N THR A 94 11.79 20.32 30.89
CA THR A 94 12.97 20.10 31.73
C THR A 94 13.20 18.67 32.27
N ASP A 95 12.76 17.60 31.58
CA ASP A 95 13.01 16.23 32.05
C ASP A 95 13.18 15.22 30.91
N GLU A 96 14.43 14.85 30.61
CA GLU A 96 14.81 13.76 29.68
C GLU A 96 14.04 12.46 29.95
N LYS A 97 13.75 12.15 31.22
CA LYS A 97 12.97 10.97 31.61
C LYS A 97 11.52 11.04 31.17
N SER A 98 10.91 12.23 31.17
CA SER A 98 9.53 12.42 30.72
C SER A 98 9.41 12.23 29.21
N LYS A 99 10.40 12.71 28.45
CA LYS A 99 10.51 12.53 27.00
C LYS A 99 10.71 11.07 26.62
N GLN A 100 11.63 10.37 27.29
CA GLN A 100 11.85 8.94 27.08
C GLN A 100 10.57 8.13 27.32
N LYS A 101 9.86 8.40 28.41
CA LYS A 101 8.60 7.73 28.71
C LYS A 101 7.52 7.99 27.64
N LEU A 102 7.38 9.24 27.20
CA LEU A 102 6.44 9.56 26.11
C LEU A 102 6.82 8.83 24.81
N GLU A 103 8.10 8.79 24.46
CA GLU A 103 8.58 8.07 23.28
C GLU A 103 8.29 6.56 23.35
N GLU A 104 8.49 5.95 24.52
CA GLU A 104 8.16 4.55 24.79
C GLU A 104 6.66 4.29 24.68
N ASP A 105 5.83 5.15 25.27
CA ASP A 105 4.36 5.05 25.20
C ASP A 105 3.87 5.14 23.74
N PHE A 106 4.46 6.03 22.93
CA PHE A 106 4.17 6.15 21.51
C PHE A 106 4.62 4.91 20.70
N ASP A 107 5.80 4.36 20.99
CA ASP A 107 6.28 3.15 20.34
C ASP A 107 5.40 1.93 20.69
N ASN A 108 4.96 1.82 21.94
CA ASN A 108 4.03 0.79 22.40
C ASN A 108 2.67 0.91 21.73
N PHE A 109 2.14 2.14 21.62
CA PHE A 109 0.88 2.41 20.92
C PHE A 109 0.99 2.04 19.44
N THR A 110 2.05 2.47 18.77
CA THR A 110 2.29 2.19 17.35
C THR A 110 2.42 0.69 17.10
N SER A 111 3.15 -0.02 17.96
CA SER A 111 3.31 -1.48 17.87
C SER A 111 1.97 -2.19 18.02
N THR A 112 1.19 -1.85 19.04
CA THR A 112 -0.13 -2.46 19.28
C THR A 112 -1.06 -2.24 18.09
N LYS A 113 -1.20 -0.99 17.64
CA LYS A 113 -2.07 -0.67 16.49
C LYS A 113 -1.60 -1.29 15.19
N SER A 114 -0.30 -1.39 14.96
CA SER A 114 0.23 -2.05 13.75
C SER A 114 -0.08 -3.55 13.75
N ASN A 115 -0.11 -4.21 14.91
CA ASN A 115 -0.53 -5.61 15.02
C ASN A 115 -2.04 -5.78 14.79
N ASP A 116 -2.85 -4.82 15.24
CA ASP A 116 -4.30 -4.82 14.97
C ASP A 116 -4.57 -4.67 13.46
N LEU A 117 -3.86 -3.76 12.79
CA LEU A 117 -3.96 -3.58 11.34
C LEU A 117 -3.53 -4.82 10.56
N ALA A 118 -2.72 -5.71 11.15
CA ALA A 118 -2.27 -6.93 10.50
C ALA A 118 -3.26 -8.10 10.60
N GLN A 119 -4.33 -8.00 11.41
CA GLN A 119 -5.30 -9.10 11.59
C GLN A 119 -5.87 -9.62 10.25
N PRO A 120 -6.28 -8.79 9.28
CA PRO A 120 -6.76 -9.29 7.99
C PRO A 120 -5.73 -10.14 7.23
N LEU A 121 -4.44 -9.86 7.41
CA LEU A 121 -3.35 -10.63 6.80
C LEU A 121 -3.13 -11.97 7.52
N VAL A 122 -3.27 -11.98 8.85
CA VAL A 122 -3.22 -13.18 9.68
C VAL A 122 -4.36 -14.13 9.29
N ASP A 123 -5.59 -13.60 9.23
CA ASP A 123 -6.79 -14.37 8.90
C ASP A 123 -6.72 -14.98 7.50
N ALA A 124 -6.15 -14.24 6.53
CA ALA A 124 -5.93 -14.72 5.17
C ALA A 124 -4.66 -15.59 5.01
N ASN A 125 -3.90 -15.83 6.09
CA ASN A 125 -2.65 -16.58 6.10
C ASN A 125 -1.62 -16.05 5.07
N ILE A 126 -1.51 -14.73 4.95
CA ILE A 126 -0.57 -14.04 4.06
C ILE A 126 0.70 -13.70 4.84
N PRO A 127 1.90 -14.10 4.38
CA PRO A 127 3.15 -13.73 5.03
C PRO A 127 3.33 -12.22 5.05
N TYR A 128 3.54 -11.64 6.23
CA TYR A 128 3.76 -10.20 6.37
C TYR A 128 4.90 -9.84 7.31
N LYS A 129 5.37 -8.60 7.20
CA LYS A 129 6.33 -7.97 8.11
C LYS A 129 5.93 -6.53 8.39
N ILE A 130 5.92 -6.13 9.65
CA ILE A 130 5.72 -4.74 10.05
C ILE A 130 7.08 -4.02 10.01
N ARG A 131 7.11 -2.86 9.35
CA ARG A 131 8.29 -1.99 9.22
C ARG A 131 7.89 -0.59 9.65
N ILE A 132 8.31 -0.20 10.87
CA ILE A 132 8.14 1.15 11.38
C ILE A 132 9.45 1.90 11.16
N VAL A 133 9.36 3.09 10.57
CA VAL A 133 10.52 3.95 10.30
C VAL A 133 10.26 5.34 10.84
N LYS A 134 11.25 5.96 11.48
CA LYS A 134 11.14 7.30 12.05
C LYS A 134 11.78 8.29 11.07
N ASP A 135 11.04 9.29 10.63
CA ASP A 135 11.56 10.34 9.75
C ASP A 135 10.71 11.62 9.85
N HIS A 136 11.28 12.75 9.47
CA HIS A 136 10.61 14.05 9.44
C HIS A 136 9.78 14.24 8.16
N ASP A 137 10.27 13.76 7.01
CA ASP A 137 9.55 13.80 5.74
C ASP A 137 8.94 12.42 5.44
N MET A 138 7.67 12.26 5.78
CA MET A 138 6.94 10.99 5.60
C MET A 138 6.85 10.55 4.14
N LYS A 139 6.58 11.49 3.22
CA LYS A 139 6.30 11.19 1.81
C LYS A 139 7.58 10.81 1.07
N GLU A 140 8.69 11.50 1.36
CA GLU A 140 10.01 11.16 0.82
C GLU A 140 10.48 9.84 1.43
N ARG A 141 10.37 9.69 2.76
CA ARG A 141 10.81 8.46 3.42
C ARG A 141 10.08 7.23 2.91
N LEU A 142 8.79 7.34 2.66
CA LEU A 142 7.99 6.24 2.14
C LEU A 142 8.50 5.78 0.77
N CYS A 143 8.76 6.73 -0.14
CA CYS A 143 9.31 6.43 -1.47
C CYS A 143 10.71 5.78 -1.38
N LEU A 144 11.58 6.31 -0.52
CA LEU A 144 12.92 5.76 -0.31
C LEU A 144 12.90 4.34 0.25
N GLU A 145 12.03 4.04 1.22
CA GLU A 145 11.91 2.68 1.76
C GLU A 145 11.32 1.69 0.75
N ILE A 146 10.39 2.13 -0.09
CA ILE A 146 9.82 1.32 -1.19
C ILE A 146 10.92 0.90 -2.17
N GLU A 147 11.76 1.85 -2.60
CA GLU A 147 12.89 1.58 -3.48
C GLU A 147 13.93 0.68 -2.79
N ARG A 148 14.34 1.03 -1.57
CA ARG A 148 15.35 0.30 -0.79
C ARG A 148 14.98 -1.16 -0.54
N LEU A 149 13.68 -1.44 -0.36
CA LEU A 149 13.18 -2.80 -0.13
C LEU A 149 12.88 -3.56 -1.44
N GLY A 150 12.94 -2.88 -2.59
CA GLY A 150 12.63 -3.46 -3.90
C GLY A 150 11.20 -3.99 -3.95
N LEU A 151 10.23 -3.15 -3.61
CA LEU A 151 8.82 -3.52 -3.58
C LEU A 151 8.20 -3.47 -4.97
N SER A 152 7.31 -4.42 -5.25
CA SER A 152 6.69 -4.60 -6.56
C SER A 152 5.49 -3.66 -6.77
N ALA A 153 4.83 -3.25 -5.69
CA ALA A 153 3.76 -2.25 -5.68
C ALA A 153 3.58 -1.72 -4.25
N VAL A 154 2.97 -0.54 -4.14
CA VAL A 154 2.51 0.03 -2.85
C VAL A 154 1.01 0.28 -2.90
N ILE A 155 0.33 -0.11 -1.83
CA ILE A 155 -1.09 0.16 -1.59
C ILE A 155 -1.19 1.17 -0.45
N MET A 156 -2.07 2.16 -0.56
CA MET A 156 -2.27 3.14 0.50
C MET A 156 -3.68 3.72 0.48
N GLY A 157 -4.10 4.29 1.60
CA GLY A 157 -5.31 5.10 1.67
C GLY A 157 -5.20 6.36 0.81
N SER A 158 -6.34 6.82 0.29
CA SER A 158 -6.42 8.10 -0.44
C SER A 158 -6.11 9.31 0.43
N ARG A 159 -6.41 9.20 1.72
CA ARG A 159 -6.18 10.20 2.77
C ARG A 159 -5.68 9.48 4.02
N GLY A 160 -5.18 10.28 4.95
CA GLY A 160 -4.57 9.78 6.18
C GLY A 160 -5.03 10.51 7.42
N PHE A 161 -4.38 10.19 8.54
CA PHE A 161 -4.64 10.77 9.85
C PHE A 161 -4.58 12.30 9.81
N GLY A 162 -5.63 12.96 10.33
CA GLY A 162 -5.75 14.42 10.38
C GLY A 162 -6.34 15.06 9.11
N ALA A 163 -6.64 14.30 8.06
CA ALA A 163 -7.44 14.80 6.96
C ALA A 163 -8.89 15.02 7.41
N SER A 164 -9.50 16.16 7.06
CA SER A 164 -10.92 16.38 7.33
C SER A 164 -11.76 15.36 6.57
N ARG A 165 -12.63 14.63 7.28
CA ARG A 165 -13.63 13.71 6.71
C ARG A 165 -14.69 14.42 5.87
N ARG A 166 -14.66 15.76 5.78
CA ARG A 166 -15.48 16.49 4.82
C ARG A 166 -14.96 16.14 3.44
N SER A 167 -15.63 15.18 2.81
CA SER A 167 -15.49 14.66 1.44
C SER A 167 -15.65 15.77 0.40
N THR A 168 -14.71 16.71 0.45
CA THR A 168 -14.58 17.80 -0.49
C THR A 168 -13.61 17.31 -1.55
N GLU A 169 -14.23 16.79 -2.61
CA GLU A 169 -13.67 16.47 -3.91
C GLU A 169 -12.68 15.29 -3.94
N GLY A 170 -12.62 14.59 -5.07
CA GLY A 170 -11.81 13.38 -5.30
C GLY A 170 -10.28 13.58 -5.24
N ARG A 171 -9.81 14.56 -4.46
CA ARG A 171 -8.41 14.92 -4.28
C ARG A 171 -7.68 13.95 -3.35
N LEU A 172 -6.45 13.61 -3.72
CA LEU A 172 -5.55 12.82 -2.92
C LEU A 172 -4.99 13.62 -1.73
N GLY A 173 -4.66 12.91 -0.65
CA GLY A 173 -3.85 13.46 0.44
C GLY A 173 -2.42 13.76 -0.01
N SER A 174 -1.68 14.54 0.78
CA SER A 174 -0.32 14.97 0.42
C SER A 174 0.66 13.81 0.22
N VAL A 175 0.60 12.80 1.09
CA VAL A 175 1.47 11.63 1.02
C VAL A 175 1.11 10.74 -0.17
N SER A 176 -0.18 10.47 -0.38
CA SER A 176 -0.65 9.64 -1.50
C SER A 176 -0.40 10.30 -2.85
N ASP A 177 -0.67 11.60 -2.97
CA ASP A 177 -0.35 12.38 -4.17
C ASP A 177 1.15 12.36 -4.49
N TYR A 178 2.01 12.53 -3.48
CA TYR A 178 3.45 12.47 -3.65
C TYR A 178 3.92 11.08 -4.11
N CYS A 179 3.43 10.02 -3.47
CA CYS A 179 3.78 8.65 -3.82
C CYS A 179 3.38 8.32 -5.26
N VAL A 180 2.17 8.69 -5.70
CA VAL A 180 1.72 8.48 -7.09
C VAL A 180 2.67 9.13 -8.10
N ARG A 181 3.25 10.29 -7.78
CA ARG A 181 4.15 11.03 -8.68
C ARG A 181 5.61 10.58 -8.61
N HIS A 182 6.04 9.95 -7.51
CA HIS A 182 7.47 9.77 -7.23
C HIS A 182 7.89 8.35 -6.85
N CYS A 183 6.96 7.42 -6.59
CA CYS A 183 7.31 6.03 -6.34
C CYS A 183 7.89 5.36 -7.59
N VAL A 184 8.92 4.53 -7.37
CA VAL A 184 9.55 3.72 -8.43
C VAL A 184 8.70 2.52 -8.88
N CYS A 185 7.61 2.23 -8.17
CA CYS A 185 6.71 1.10 -8.44
C CYS A 185 5.25 1.57 -8.55
N PRO A 186 4.35 0.74 -9.13
CA PRO A 186 2.92 1.04 -9.17
C PRO A 186 2.34 1.38 -7.80
N VAL A 187 1.50 2.42 -7.76
CA VAL A 187 0.80 2.91 -6.56
C VAL A 187 -0.69 2.65 -6.72
N ILE A 188 -1.28 1.93 -5.76
CA ILE A 188 -2.70 1.68 -5.68
C ILE A 188 -3.26 2.53 -4.54
N VAL A 189 -4.16 3.45 -4.90
CA VAL A 189 -4.81 4.32 -3.93
C VAL A 189 -6.22 3.83 -3.66
N VAL A 190 -6.46 3.41 -2.42
CA VAL A 190 -7.75 2.91 -1.95
C VAL A 190 -8.58 4.06 -1.38
N ARG A 191 -9.80 4.22 -1.90
CA ARG A 191 -10.78 5.18 -1.38
C ARG A 191 -11.53 4.52 -0.24
N TYR A 192 -11.59 5.21 0.90
CA TYR A 192 -12.47 4.80 1.99
C TYR A 192 -13.91 5.10 1.57
N PRO A 193 -14.86 4.17 1.77
CA PRO A 193 -16.26 4.41 1.44
C PRO A 193 -16.78 5.57 2.28
N ASP A 194 -17.34 6.59 1.64
CA ASP A 194 -18.06 7.66 2.34
C ASP A 194 -19.44 7.15 2.74
N ASP A 195 -19.94 7.54 3.92
CA ASP A 195 -21.29 7.19 4.43
C ASP A 195 -22.46 7.65 3.51
N LYS A 196 -22.15 8.26 2.36
CA LYS A 196 -23.12 8.75 1.36
C LYS A 196 -23.34 7.82 0.18
N ASP A 197 -22.43 6.88 -0.09
CA ASP A 197 -22.54 5.99 -1.26
C ASP A 197 -23.08 4.59 -0.89
N GLY A 198 -23.87 4.52 0.18
CA GLY A 198 -24.26 3.27 0.81
C GLY A 198 -25.70 3.16 1.30
N VAL A 199 -26.66 3.95 0.80
CA VAL A 199 -28.11 3.73 1.00
C VAL A 199 -28.86 4.40 -0.17
N PRO A 200 -29.70 3.70 -0.96
CA PRO A 200 -30.76 4.38 -1.72
C PRO A 200 -31.68 5.05 -0.70
N ASP A 201 -31.91 6.36 -0.81
CA ASP A 201 -32.91 7.09 -0.02
C ASP A 201 -34.29 6.43 -0.19
N ASP A 202 -34.58 5.45 0.64
CA ASP A 202 -35.94 5.17 1.09
C ASP A 202 -36.21 6.18 2.20
N ASP A 203 -36.63 7.38 1.78
CA ASP A 203 -37.44 8.28 2.59
C ASP A 203 -38.69 7.49 2.99
N ASP A 204 -38.64 6.86 4.17
CA ASP A 204 -39.86 6.48 4.86
C ASP A 204 -39.69 6.73 6.35
N SER A 205 -40.10 7.95 6.71
CA SER A 205 -40.60 8.24 8.05
C SER A 205 -41.69 7.24 8.39
N LEU A 206 -41.36 6.18 9.14
CA LEU A 206 -42.34 5.31 9.78
C LEU A 206 -43.09 6.08 10.88
N GLY A 207 -44.07 6.85 10.44
CA GLY A 207 -45.42 6.74 10.97
C GLY A 207 -45.95 5.34 10.65
N ASN A 208 -46.34 4.64 11.71
CA ASN A 208 -46.95 3.32 11.71
C ASN A 208 -48.20 3.26 10.81
N ASP A 209 -48.26 2.30 9.87
CA ASP A 209 -49.40 1.37 9.68
C ASP A 209 -49.31 0.58 8.36
N GLY A 210 -49.23 -0.75 8.48
CA GLY A 210 -50.07 -1.68 7.68
C GLY A 210 -49.71 -2.03 6.22
N SER A 211 -49.44 -3.32 6.04
CA SER A 211 -49.92 -4.17 4.92
C SER A 211 -49.00 -4.47 3.72
N ALA A 212 -48.53 -5.73 3.73
CA ALA A 212 -48.64 -6.74 2.66
C ALA A 212 -47.94 -6.58 1.29
N LYS A 213 -47.02 -7.53 1.05
CA LYS A 213 -46.69 -8.28 -0.21
C LYS A 213 -46.19 -7.41 -1.38
N LYS A 214 -45.09 -7.75 -2.07
CA LYS A 214 -44.94 -8.94 -2.94
C LYS A 214 -43.53 -8.93 -3.58
N ALA A 215 -42.99 -10.13 -3.82
CA ALA A 215 -41.74 -10.37 -4.53
C ALA A 215 -41.79 -10.00 -6.03
N ALA A 216 -40.66 -9.57 -6.60
CA ALA A 216 -40.24 -9.90 -7.97
C ALA A 216 -38.75 -9.59 -8.21
N LYS A 217 -38.06 -10.56 -8.82
CA LYS A 217 -36.72 -10.50 -9.45
C LYS A 217 -36.74 -9.57 -10.69
N ALA A 218 -35.64 -8.87 -10.96
CA ALA A 218 -35.13 -8.69 -12.33
C ALA A 218 -33.66 -8.22 -12.35
N ASN A 219 -33.03 -8.49 -13.48
CA ASN A 219 -31.62 -8.47 -13.84
C ASN A 219 -31.30 -7.15 -14.59
N GLU A 220 -30.15 -6.51 -14.36
CA GLU A 220 -29.69 -5.33 -15.13
C GLU A 220 -28.14 -5.29 -15.08
N VAL A 221 -27.41 -5.82 -16.08
CA VAL A 221 -26.99 -5.21 -17.36
C VAL A 221 -26.33 -3.84 -17.20
N LEU A 222 -24.98 -3.82 -17.16
CA LEU A 222 -24.15 -2.62 -17.19
C LEU A 222 -24.21 -1.97 -18.58
N HIS A 223 -24.65 -0.71 -18.63
CA HIS A 223 -24.66 0.10 -19.85
C HIS A 223 -23.32 0.83 -20.01
N LEU A 224 -22.68 0.66 -21.16
CA LEU A 224 -21.46 1.38 -21.55
C LEU A 224 -21.82 2.82 -21.97
N VAL A 225 -21.13 3.81 -21.42
CA VAL A 225 -21.26 5.24 -21.76
C VAL A 225 -20.53 5.52 -23.08
N PRO A 226 -21.11 6.26 -24.04
CA PRO A 226 -20.44 6.63 -25.28
C PRO A 226 -19.35 7.70 -25.07
N GLU A 227 -18.23 7.59 -25.77
CA GLU A 227 -17.16 8.60 -25.81
C GLU A 227 -17.58 9.79 -26.69
N GLU A 228 -17.41 11.02 -26.18
CA GLU A 228 -17.56 12.25 -26.97
C GLU A 228 -16.19 12.72 -27.48
N ASP A 229 -16.04 12.77 -28.81
CA ASP A 229 -14.87 13.31 -29.49
C ASP A 229 -14.78 14.83 -29.30
N SER A 230 -13.74 15.28 -28.61
CA SER A 230 -13.43 16.72 -28.47
C SER A 230 -12.83 17.25 -29.78
N LEU A 231 -13.65 17.95 -30.57
CA LEU A 231 -13.26 18.63 -31.81
C LEU A 231 -12.34 19.83 -31.49
N TYR A 232 -11.05 19.75 -31.81
CA TYR A 232 -10.10 20.86 -31.68
C TYR A 232 -10.26 21.87 -32.83
N HIS A 233 -10.43 23.15 -32.51
CA HIS A 233 -10.36 24.25 -33.48
C HIS A 233 -8.94 24.81 -33.56
N ASP A 234 -8.35 24.72 -34.75
CA ASP A 234 -7.01 25.21 -35.06
C ASP A 234 -7.00 26.75 -35.20
N ALA A 235 -6.01 27.41 -34.59
CA ALA A 235 -5.89 28.86 -34.60
C ALA A 235 -5.22 29.35 -35.89
N SER A 236 -5.84 30.31 -36.59
CA SER A 236 -5.33 30.89 -37.83
C SER A 236 -4.34 32.04 -37.56
N ASP A 237 -3.10 31.88 -38.06
CA ASP A 237 -2.05 32.90 -38.07
C ASP A 237 -2.41 34.09 -38.98
N LYS A 238 -2.43 35.31 -38.43
CA LYS A 238 -2.45 36.55 -39.20
C LYS A 238 -1.02 37.06 -39.41
N ALA A 239 -0.52 36.94 -40.64
CA ALA A 239 0.66 37.67 -41.10
C ALA A 239 0.29 39.13 -41.42
N THR A 240 0.91 40.09 -40.74
CA THR A 240 0.88 41.52 -41.11
C THR A 240 2.11 41.84 -41.96
N GLY A 241 1.90 42.00 -43.27
CA GLY A 241 2.87 42.60 -44.19
C GLY A 241 2.91 44.13 -44.02
N ILE A 242 4.10 44.66 -43.75
CA ILE A 242 4.39 46.10 -43.71
C ILE A 242 4.86 46.51 -45.11
N SER A 243 4.23 47.54 -45.67
CA SER A 243 4.68 48.29 -46.84
C SER A 243 5.64 49.40 -46.44
#